data_AF-A0AA36XQM4-F1
#
_entry.id   AF-A0AA36XQM4-F1
#
_cell.length_a   1.000
_cell.length_b   1.000
_cell.length_c   1.000
_cell.angle_alpha   90.00
_cell.angle_beta   90.00
_cell.angle_gamma   90.00
#
_symmetry.space_group_name_H-M   'P 1'
#
loop_
_entity.id
_entity.type
_entity.pdbx_description
1 polymer ?
#
loop_
_entity_poly.entity_id
_entity_poly.type
_entity_poly.pdbx_seq_one_letter_code
_entity_poly.pdbx_strand_id
1 'polypeptide(L)'
;MSLWGFLGAGIAYFMTTFAFVFGGIFWLCAEGNTLRETKRQSSIMSGVIACTIGTWVLAFGVYVYGYFWDNSSHYYFYLLAPWGLAIFGVKLRNRWVKQYARVKHAKEEQWQKRWRELLGEDTEELPPYTHDYELYSGIWQANEALQEQCFAALPHGKAVYERVKAFQTMASPAGDINNQVLLSKLDQLEGEIIQVLEQHSQKKVSIETGAGTLHKESKRNVYHHENGPTEEQLYDSINLQHDLDRELRNIIYDRLGYDGEDEYFFLQAPLEELTENETAINWMLWGLVSDHFAVDPYQTALDLSLMNAEPRWGQNERFVMITAQ
;
A
#
# COMPACT_ATOMS: atom_id res chain seq x y z
N MET A 1 -5.60 49.79 -18.56
CA MET A 1 -4.68 48.80 -17.93
C MET A 1 -3.41 48.72 -18.77
N SER A 2 -2.19 48.66 -18.19
CA SER A 2 -0.98 48.52 -19.02
C SER A 2 -0.87 47.08 -19.55
N LEU A 3 -0.46 46.91 -20.81
CA LEU A 3 -0.25 45.59 -21.42
C LEU A 3 0.70 44.72 -20.56
N TRP A 4 1.74 45.33 -19.99
CA TRP A 4 2.68 44.66 -19.10
C TRP A 4 2.05 44.22 -17.77
N GLY A 5 1.14 45.01 -17.20
CA GLY A 5 0.38 44.62 -16.00
C GLY A 5 -0.63 43.51 -16.29
N PHE A 6 -1.23 43.49 -17.48
CA PHE A 6 -2.10 42.41 -17.93
C PHE A 6 -1.32 41.10 -18.14
N LEU A 7 -0.21 41.18 -18.87
CA LEU A 7 0.65 40.02 -19.12
C LEU A 7 1.25 39.50 -17.80
N GLY A 8 1.71 40.38 -16.93
CA GLY A 8 2.29 40.02 -15.63
C GLY A 8 1.31 39.26 -14.74
N ALA A 9 0.08 39.77 -14.55
CA ALA A 9 -0.90 39.08 -13.71
C ALA A 9 -1.45 37.82 -14.39
N GLY A 10 -1.59 37.83 -15.72
CA GLY A 10 -2.01 36.66 -16.48
C GLY A 10 -1.00 35.52 -16.37
N ILE A 11 0.30 35.83 -16.46
CA ILE A 11 1.39 34.86 -16.27
C ILE A 11 1.43 34.39 -14.82
N ALA A 12 1.35 35.28 -13.83
CA ALA A 12 1.34 34.90 -12.42
C ALA A 12 0.14 34.00 -12.08
N TYR A 13 -1.05 34.33 -12.60
CA TYR A 13 -2.25 33.52 -12.45
C TYR A 13 -2.11 32.18 -13.15
N PHE A 14 -1.59 32.14 -14.37
CA PHE A 14 -1.37 30.89 -15.10
C PHE A 14 -0.37 29.98 -14.39
N MET A 15 0.76 30.53 -13.92
CA MET A 15 1.79 29.78 -13.19
C MET A 15 1.25 29.23 -11.86
N THR A 16 0.45 30.02 -11.13
CA THR A 16 -0.16 29.57 -9.87
C THR A 16 -1.31 28.58 -10.10
N THR A 17 -2.12 28.77 -11.14
CA THR A 17 -3.13 27.79 -11.58
C THR A 17 -2.46 26.48 -11.96
N PHE A 18 -1.41 26.55 -12.76
CA PHE A 18 -0.65 25.38 -13.22
C PHE A 18 -0.05 24.62 -12.03
N ALA A 19 0.62 25.33 -11.11
CA ALA A 19 1.15 24.72 -9.89
C ALA A 19 0.07 24.11 -9.00
N PHE A 20 -1.11 24.73 -8.89
CA PHE A 20 -2.20 24.21 -8.05
C PHE A 20 -2.97 23.06 -8.72
N VAL A 21 -3.22 23.13 -10.03
CA VAL A 21 -3.92 22.10 -10.79
C VAL A 21 -3.02 20.89 -11.01
N PHE A 22 -1.78 21.06 -11.46
CA PHE A 22 -0.84 19.95 -11.59
C PHE A 22 -0.37 19.45 -10.23
N GLY A 23 -0.16 20.33 -9.25
CA GLY A 23 0.09 19.92 -7.87
C GLY A 23 -1.08 19.11 -7.33
N GLY A 24 -2.32 19.55 -7.52
CA GLY A 24 -3.54 18.85 -7.07
C GLY A 24 -3.82 17.55 -7.83
N ILE A 25 -3.55 17.47 -9.13
CA ILE A 25 -3.70 16.26 -9.95
C ILE A 25 -2.60 15.26 -9.63
N PHE A 26 -1.33 15.70 -9.61
CA PHE A 26 -0.21 14.85 -9.21
C PHE A 26 -0.42 14.33 -7.78
N TRP A 27 -0.98 15.17 -6.90
CA TRP A 27 -1.33 14.80 -5.54
C TRP A 27 -2.51 13.82 -5.45
N LEU A 28 -3.58 14.01 -6.23
CA LEU A 28 -4.67 13.02 -6.37
C LEU A 28 -4.16 11.68 -6.92
N CYS A 29 -3.21 11.70 -7.85
CA CYS A 29 -2.64 10.50 -8.45
C CYS A 29 -1.58 9.82 -7.57
N ALA A 30 -0.80 10.57 -6.79
CA ALA A 30 0.30 10.05 -5.97
C ALA A 30 -0.12 9.70 -4.53
N GLU A 31 -1.03 10.46 -3.92
CA GLU A 31 -1.50 10.23 -2.53
C GLU A 31 -2.97 9.78 -2.44
N GLY A 32 -3.71 9.74 -3.54
CA GLY A 32 -5.05 9.12 -3.58
C GLY A 32 -5.06 7.64 -3.18
N ASN A 33 -3.89 6.98 -3.25
CA ASN A 33 -3.67 5.61 -2.77
C ASN A 33 -3.15 5.53 -1.32
N THR A 34 -2.73 6.65 -0.72
CA THR A 34 -2.15 6.68 0.64
C THR A 34 -3.05 7.35 1.67
N LEU A 35 -3.96 8.23 1.24
CA LEU A 35 -4.92 8.89 2.12
C LEU A 35 -6.31 8.28 2.02
N ARG A 36 -6.69 7.58 3.10
CA ARG A 36 -8.07 7.17 3.44
C ARG A 36 -9.05 8.32 3.24
N GLU A 37 -9.65 8.41 2.06
CA GLU A 37 -10.90 9.12 1.86
C GLU A 37 -11.98 8.08 1.65
N THR A 38 -12.94 7.97 2.58
CA THR A 38 -14.18 7.22 2.34
C THR A 38 -14.75 7.62 0.97
N LYS A 39 -15.47 6.73 0.27
CA LYS A 39 -16.10 7.05 -1.04
C LYS A 39 -16.89 8.39 -1.01
N ARG A 40 -17.44 8.74 0.16
CA ARG A 40 -18.07 10.03 0.44
C ARG A 40 -17.06 11.20 0.51
N GLN A 41 -15.96 11.07 1.24
CA GLN A 41 -14.89 12.08 1.30
C GLN A 41 -14.23 12.29 -0.06
N SER A 42 -13.93 11.20 -0.78
CA SER A 42 -13.39 11.23 -2.15
C SER A 42 -14.33 11.92 -3.13
N SER A 43 -15.64 11.65 -3.03
CA SER A 43 -16.66 12.35 -3.83
C SER A 43 -16.75 13.84 -3.49
N ILE A 44 -16.68 14.21 -2.20
CA ILE A 44 -16.67 15.61 -1.75
C ILE A 44 -15.40 16.31 -2.24
N MET A 45 -14.23 15.68 -2.13
CA MET A 45 -12.95 16.25 -2.55
C MET A 45 -12.91 16.42 -4.08
N SER A 46 -13.38 15.42 -4.82
CA SER A 46 -13.54 15.48 -6.27
C SER A 46 -14.47 16.63 -6.68
N GLY A 47 -15.58 16.83 -5.95
CA GLY A 47 -16.48 17.97 -6.14
C GLY A 47 -15.81 19.32 -5.86
N VAL A 48 -15.04 19.43 -4.77
CA VAL A 48 -14.28 20.64 -4.43
C VAL A 48 -13.25 20.97 -5.51
N ILE A 49 -12.56 19.96 -6.04
CA ILE A 49 -11.55 20.14 -7.10
C ILE A 49 -12.22 20.58 -8.41
N ALA A 50 -13.31 19.92 -8.83
CA ALA A 50 -14.06 20.31 -10.02
C ALA A 50 -14.61 21.74 -9.92
N CYS A 51 -15.19 22.11 -8.78
CA CYS A 51 -15.66 23.48 -8.52
C CYS A 51 -14.50 24.49 -8.50
N THR A 52 -13.35 24.12 -7.93
CA THR A 52 -12.16 24.97 -7.93
C THR A 52 -11.72 25.24 -9.36
N ILE A 53 -11.51 24.19 -10.18
CA ILE A 53 -11.14 24.31 -11.60
C ILE A 53 -12.14 25.17 -12.37
N GLY A 54 -13.45 24.93 -12.20
CA GLY A 54 -14.48 25.74 -12.86
C GLY A 54 -14.41 27.22 -12.49
N THR A 55 -14.12 27.52 -11.22
CA THR A 55 -13.96 28.91 -10.75
C THR A 55 -12.70 29.55 -11.32
N TRP A 56 -11.60 28.80 -11.48
CA TRP A 56 -10.38 29.28 -12.13
C TRP A 56 -10.61 29.65 -13.61
N VAL A 57 -11.38 28.84 -14.35
CA VAL A 57 -11.74 29.10 -15.75
C VAL A 57 -12.61 30.35 -15.88
N LEU A 58 -13.64 30.48 -15.03
CA LEU A 58 -14.53 31.64 -15.04
C LEU A 58 -13.80 32.94 -14.67
N ALA A 59 -12.97 32.91 -13.64
CA ALA A 59 -12.16 34.06 -13.22
C ALA A 59 -11.20 34.51 -14.32
N PHE A 60 -10.58 33.58 -15.05
CA PHE A 60 -9.74 33.90 -16.21
C PHE A 60 -10.54 34.49 -17.36
N GLY A 61 -11.73 33.93 -17.67
CA GLY A 61 -12.61 34.46 -18.71
C GLY A 61 -13.06 35.89 -18.44
N VAL A 62 -13.45 36.19 -17.19
CA VAL A 62 -13.81 37.53 -16.73
C VAL A 62 -12.63 38.50 -16.80
N TYR A 63 -11.43 38.01 -16.48
CA TYR A 63 -10.19 38.78 -16.60
C TYR A 63 -9.85 39.17 -18.05
N VAL A 64 -9.94 38.21 -18.98
CA VAL A 64 -9.74 38.44 -20.42
C VAL A 64 -10.80 39.40 -20.96
N TYR A 65 -12.06 39.20 -20.59
CA TYR A 65 -13.16 40.09 -20.98
C TYR A 65 -12.93 41.54 -20.53
N GLY A 66 -12.56 41.73 -19.26
CA GLY A 66 -12.28 43.04 -18.69
C GLY A 66 -11.17 43.80 -19.40
N TYR A 67 -10.15 43.09 -19.89
CA TYR A 67 -9.06 43.69 -20.64
C TYR A 67 -9.44 44.09 -22.07
N PHE A 68 -10.10 43.19 -22.82
CA PHE A 68 -10.38 43.43 -24.24
C PHE A 68 -11.64 44.27 -24.50
N TRP A 69 -12.62 44.24 -23.60
CA TRP A 69 -13.94 44.82 -23.86
C TRP A 69 -14.33 45.99 -22.95
N ASP A 70 -13.91 45.98 -21.67
CA ASP A 70 -14.33 47.01 -20.70
C ASP A 70 -13.19 47.99 -20.32
N ASN A 71 -11.94 47.67 -20.67
CA ASN A 71 -10.73 48.48 -20.37
C ASN A 71 -10.53 48.82 -18.87
N SER A 72 -11.26 48.15 -17.98
CA SER A 72 -11.31 48.42 -16.56
C SER A 72 -10.32 47.54 -15.78
N SER A 73 -9.70 48.12 -14.75
CA SER A 73 -8.69 47.44 -13.93
C SER A 73 -9.28 46.63 -12.77
N HIS A 74 -10.59 46.71 -12.52
CA HIS A 74 -11.20 46.01 -11.38
C HIS A 74 -11.32 44.49 -11.57
N TYR A 75 -11.09 43.99 -12.78
CA TYR A 75 -11.26 42.57 -13.08
C TYR A 75 -10.16 41.65 -12.52
N TYR A 76 -9.01 42.19 -12.09
CA TYR A 76 -7.98 41.40 -11.40
C TYR A 76 -8.48 40.81 -10.07
N PHE A 77 -9.45 41.46 -9.40
CA PHE A 77 -9.98 40.96 -8.13
C PHE A 77 -10.65 39.59 -8.27
N TYR A 78 -11.21 39.28 -9.45
CA TYR A 78 -11.83 37.97 -9.70
C TYR A 78 -10.81 36.83 -9.76
N LEU A 79 -9.53 37.13 -10.01
CA LEU A 79 -8.45 36.14 -9.94
C LEU A 79 -8.22 35.63 -8.50
N LEU A 80 -8.75 36.30 -7.48
CA LEU A 80 -8.71 35.83 -6.09
C LEU A 80 -9.84 34.85 -5.75
N ALA A 81 -10.95 34.85 -6.50
CA ALA A 81 -12.12 34.03 -6.21
C ALA A 81 -11.84 32.52 -6.11
N PRO A 82 -11.00 31.92 -6.97
CA PRO A 82 -10.71 30.49 -6.91
C PRO A 82 -9.94 30.05 -5.65
N TRP A 83 -9.22 30.97 -5.01
CA TRP A 83 -8.38 30.66 -3.84
C TRP A 83 -9.19 30.30 -2.60
N GLY A 84 -10.41 30.83 -2.46
CA GLY A 84 -11.29 30.48 -1.34
C GLY A 84 -11.65 29.00 -1.31
N LEU A 85 -11.99 28.43 -2.47
CA LEU A 85 -12.31 27.01 -2.62
C LEU A 85 -11.07 26.12 -2.47
N ALA A 86 -9.94 26.54 -3.03
CA ALA A 86 -8.66 25.87 -2.87
C ALA A 86 -8.25 25.73 -1.39
N ILE A 87 -8.29 26.85 -0.63
CA ILE A 87 -7.96 26.86 0.80
C ILE A 87 -8.96 26.02 1.60
N PHE A 88 -10.25 26.07 1.24
CA PHE A 88 -11.27 25.23 1.88
C PHE A 88 -10.98 23.74 1.66
N GLY A 89 -10.66 23.32 0.44
CA GLY A 89 -10.29 21.93 0.13
C GLY A 89 -9.10 21.44 0.95
N VAL A 90 -8.01 22.22 1.00
CA VAL A 90 -6.81 21.89 1.79
C VAL A 90 -7.14 21.79 3.29
N LYS A 91 -7.92 22.73 3.84
CA LYS A 91 -8.31 22.70 5.26
C LYS A 91 -9.21 21.51 5.59
N LEU A 92 -10.16 21.19 4.71
CA LEU A 92 -11.08 20.08 4.88
C LEU A 92 -10.33 18.74 4.88
N ARG A 93 -9.42 18.56 3.91
CA ARG A 93 -8.50 17.42 3.86
C ARG A 93 -7.68 17.31 5.14
N ASN A 94 -6.96 18.37 5.53
CA ASN A 94 -6.12 18.37 6.72
C ASN A 94 -6.91 17.99 7.98
N ARG A 95 -8.18 18.39 8.06
CA ARG A 95 -9.08 17.99 9.14
C ARG A 95 -9.38 16.49 9.10
N TRP A 96 -9.69 15.93 7.94
CA TRP A 96 -9.93 14.51 7.78
C TRP A 96 -8.69 13.65 8.08
N VAL A 97 -7.52 14.04 7.58
CA VAL A 97 -6.25 13.36 7.90
C VAL A 97 -6.01 13.34 9.41
N LYS A 98 -6.17 14.49 10.07
CA LYS A 98 -6.00 14.59 11.53
C LYS A 98 -7.03 13.79 12.30
N GLN A 99 -8.29 13.80 11.86
CA GLN A 99 -9.35 13.02 12.49
C GLN A 99 -9.06 11.52 12.35
N TYR A 100 -8.61 11.10 11.17
CA TYR A 100 -8.27 9.72 10.92
C TYR A 100 -7.07 9.27 11.76
N ALA A 101 -5.96 10.02 11.73
CA ALA A 101 -4.78 9.70 12.53
C ALA A 101 -5.10 9.58 14.03
N ARG A 102 -6.02 10.40 14.54
CA ARG A 102 -6.51 10.28 15.93
C ARG A 102 -7.30 9.00 16.18
N VAL A 103 -8.18 8.60 15.26
CA VAL A 103 -8.98 7.37 15.41
C VAL A 103 -8.08 6.14 15.32
N LYS A 104 -7.14 6.11 14.36
CA LYS A 104 -6.14 5.05 14.25
C LYS A 104 -5.32 4.92 15.54
N HIS A 105 -4.73 6.03 16.00
CA HIS A 105 -3.97 6.06 17.25
C HIS A 105 -4.80 5.57 18.44
N ALA A 106 -6.06 6.01 18.56
CA ALA A 106 -6.93 5.57 19.66
C ALA A 106 -7.21 4.06 19.65
N LYS A 107 -7.32 3.45 18.46
CA LYS A 107 -7.50 2.00 18.34
C LYS A 107 -6.20 1.23 18.60
N GLU A 108 -5.08 1.69 18.04
CA GLU A 108 -3.76 1.12 18.30
C GLU A 108 -3.48 1.15 19.81
N GLU A 109 -3.72 2.28 20.47
CA GLU A 109 -3.60 2.43 21.92
C GLU A 109 -4.53 1.49 22.69
N GLN A 110 -5.76 1.28 22.22
CA GLN A 110 -6.71 0.33 22.83
C GLN A 110 -6.21 -1.12 22.73
N TRP A 111 -5.72 -1.54 21.56
CA TRP A 111 -5.18 -2.90 21.37
C TRP A 111 -3.85 -3.08 22.09
N GLN A 112 -2.97 -2.09 22.03
CA GLN A 112 -1.70 -2.04 22.75
C GLN A 112 -1.95 -2.22 24.25
N LYS A 113 -2.87 -1.42 24.81
CA LYS A 113 -3.27 -1.55 26.21
C LYS A 113 -3.80 -2.95 26.50
N ARG A 114 -4.69 -3.46 25.65
CA ARG A 114 -5.30 -4.77 25.87
C ARG A 114 -4.27 -5.91 25.85
N TRP A 115 -3.30 -5.86 24.95
CA TRP A 115 -2.21 -6.82 24.87
C TRP A 115 -1.30 -6.71 26.11
N ARG A 116 -0.91 -5.50 26.50
CA ARG A 116 -0.14 -5.27 27.74
C ARG A 116 -0.87 -5.81 28.98
N GLU A 117 -2.18 -5.56 29.13
CA GLU A 117 -2.99 -6.12 30.22
C GLU A 117 -2.94 -7.65 30.25
N LEU A 118 -3.05 -8.30 29.09
CA LEU A 118 -3.01 -9.77 28.97
C LEU A 118 -1.62 -10.33 29.26
N LEU A 119 -0.57 -9.63 28.86
CA LEU A 119 0.82 -10.01 29.11
C LEU A 119 1.28 -9.69 30.54
N GLY A 120 0.49 -8.92 31.30
CA GLY A 120 0.83 -8.51 32.67
C GLY A 120 1.77 -7.31 32.75
N GLU A 121 1.87 -6.54 31.67
CA GLU A 121 2.71 -5.34 31.55
C GLU A 121 1.98 -4.09 32.06
N ASP A 122 2.74 -3.03 32.34
CA ASP A 122 2.19 -1.75 32.80
C ASP A 122 1.36 -1.06 31.71
N THR A 123 0.23 -0.47 32.13
CA THR A 123 -0.73 0.22 31.27
C THR A 123 -1.06 1.64 31.73
N GLU A 124 -0.39 2.14 32.79
CA GLU A 124 -0.57 3.52 33.27
C GLU A 124 0.06 4.54 32.32
N GLU A 125 1.28 4.30 31.84
CA GLU A 125 1.95 5.08 30.79
C GLU A 125 2.30 4.19 29.59
N LEU A 126 1.54 4.33 28.50
CA LEU A 126 1.81 3.60 27.26
C LEU A 126 2.90 4.32 26.45
N PRO A 127 4.00 3.64 26.08
CA PRO A 127 4.93 4.20 25.10
C PRO A 127 4.22 4.35 23.74
N PRO A 128 4.72 5.20 22.82
CA PRO A 128 4.22 5.22 21.45
C PRO A 128 4.32 3.81 20.86
N TYR A 129 3.24 3.34 20.21
CA TYR A 129 3.15 1.96 19.72
C TYR A 129 4.45 1.51 19.05
N THR A 130 4.97 2.27 18.07
CA THR A 130 6.19 1.97 17.31
C THR A 130 7.46 1.72 18.14
N HIS A 131 7.45 2.01 19.44
CA HIS A 131 8.57 1.81 20.37
C HIS A 131 8.20 0.90 21.55
N ASP A 132 7.06 0.21 21.50
CA ASP A 132 6.62 -0.72 22.54
C ASP A 132 7.27 -2.10 22.38
N TYR A 133 8.60 -2.14 22.50
CA TYR A 133 9.39 -3.37 22.37
C TYR A 133 9.01 -4.43 23.41
N GLU A 134 8.55 -4.00 24.60
CA GLU A 134 8.04 -4.90 25.64
C GLU A 134 6.84 -5.69 25.13
N LEU A 135 5.91 -5.03 24.42
CA LEU A 135 4.78 -5.73 23.80
C LEU A 135 5.22 -6.60 22.62
N TYR A 136 6.05 -6.09 21.71
CA TYR A 136 6.44 -6.79 20.47
C TYR A 136 7.26 -8.05 20.72
N SER A 137 8.18 -7.99 21.68
CA SER A 137 8.99 -9.14 22.08
C SER A 137 8.30 -9.99 23.14
N GLY A 138 7.56 -9.37 24.05
CA GLY A 138 6.89 -10.05 25.17
C GLY A 138 5.82 -11.03 24.72
N ILE A 139 5.08 -10.72 23.63
CA ILE A 139 4.09 -11.64 23.07
C ILE A 139 4.69 -13.00 22.70
N TRP A 140 5.92 -13.04 22.19
CA TRP A 140 6.59 -14.29 21.77
C TRP A 140 7.24 -15.04 22.94
N GLN A 141 7.46 -14.37 24.06
CA GLN A 141 7.93 -14.99 25.31
C GLN A 141 6.78 -15.53 26.16
N ALA A 142 5.55 -15.06 25.89
CA ALA A 142 4.35 -15.54 26.56
C ALA A 142 3.99 -16.97 26.14
N ASN A 143 3.23 -17.66 26.99
CA ASN A 143 2.71 -18.99 26.64
C ASN A 143 1.63 -18.91 25.54
N GLU A 144 1.40 -20.04 24.86
CA GLU A 144 0.46 -20.15 23.74
C GLU A 144 -0.96 -19.64 24.10
N ALA A 145 -1.43 -19.88 25.32
CA ALA A 145 -2.76 -19.45 25.74
C ALA A 145 -2.89 -17.92 25.86
N LEU A 146 -1.81 -17.23 26.25
CA LEU A 146 -1.78 -15.76 26.27
C LEU A 146 -1.62 -15.19 24.88
N GLN A 147 -0.79 -15.81 24.03
CA GLN A 147 -0.66 -15.43 22.63
C GLN A 147 -2.01 -15.50 21.91
N GLU A 148 -2.73 -16.63 22.05
CA GLU A 148 -4.05 -16.80 21.47
C GLU A 148 -5.04 -15.73 21.96
N GLN A 149 -5.02 -15.38 23.25
CA GLN A 149 -5.87 -14.33 23.81
C GLN A 149 -5.56 -12.94 23.25
N CYS A 150 -4.28 -12.61 23.07
CA CYS A 150 -3.86 -11.34 22.46
C CYS A 150 -4.37 -11.24 21.03
N PHE A 151 -4.10 -12.24 20.19
CA PHE A 151 -4.59 -12.24 18.81
C PHE A 151 -6.12 -12.31 18.73
N ALA A 152 -6.80 -13.01 19.64
CA ALA A 152 -8.26 -13.05 19.72
C ALA A 152 -8.90 -11.72 20.17
N ALA A 153 -8.13 -10.77 20.71
CA ALA A 153 -8.61 -9.43 21.03
C ALA A 153 -8.78 -8.56 19.78
N LEU A 154 -8.13 -8.92 18.67
CA LEU A 154 -8.28 -8.27 17.37
C LEU A 154 -9.44 -8.93 16.60
N PRO A 155 -10.25 -8.17 15.84
CA PRO A 155 -11.40 -8.71 15.11
C PRO A 155 -11.06 -9.89 14.18
N HIS A 156 -9.95 -9.84 13.45
CA HIS A 156 -9.51 -10.87 12.51
C HIS A 156 -8.21 -11.58 12.96
N GLY A 157 -7.69 -11.25 14.15
CA GLY A 157 -6.39 -11.74 14.60
C GLY A 157 -6.30 -13.25 14.80
N LYS A 158 -7.42 -13.96 15.01
CA LYS A 158 -7.41 -15.44 15.09
C LYS A 158 -6.89 -16.09 13.81
N ALA A 159 -7.33 -15.61 12.64
CA ALA A 159 -6.91 -16.15 11.36
C ALA A 159 -5.40 -15.92 11.11
N VAL A 160 -4.88 -14.77 11.55
CA VAL A 160 -3.44 -14.47 11.54
C VAL A 160 -2.70 -15.41 12.49
N TYR A 161 -3.21 -15.63 13.71
CA TYR A 161 -2.55 -16.48 14.70
C TYR A 161 -2.50 -17.95 14.31
N GLU A 162 -3.51 -18.46 13.60
CA GLU A 162 -3.48 -19.81 13.02
C GLU A 162 -2.28 -19.97 12.07
N ARG A 163 -2.00 -18.95 11.26
CA ARG A 163 -0.82 -18.93 10.38
C ARG A 163 0.48 -18.79 11.17
N VAL A 164 0.53 -17.95 12.20
CA VAL A 164 1.69 -17.84 13.12
C VAL A 164 2.04 -19.22 13.70
N LYS A 165 1.05 -19.94 14.23
CA LYS A 165 1.27 -21.28 14.78
C LYS A 165 1.76 -22.27 13.73
N ALA A 166 1.17 -22.22 12.54
CA ALA A 166 1.62 -23.06 11.43
C ALA A 166 3.09 -22.74 11.07
N PHE A 167 3.47 -21.47 10.93
CA PHE A 167 4.84 -21.05 10.66
C PHE A 167 5.85 -21.56 11.69
N GLN A 168 5.54 -21.43 12.99
CA GLN A 168 6.41 -21.91 14.08
C GLN A 168 6.69 -23.42 14.03
N THR A 169 5.85 -24.19 13.33
CA THR A 169 6.02 -25.64 13.15
C THR A 169 6.51 -26.04 11.77
N MET A 170 6.62 -25.09 10.83
CA MET A 170 7.11 -25.35 9.49
C MET A 170 8.62 -25.66 9.52
N ALA A 171 9.02 -26.63 8.71
CA ALA A 171 10.42 -26.99 8.52
C ALA A 171 10.75 -26.92 7.03
N SER A 172 11.96 -26.46 6.71
CA SER A 172 12.48 -26.55 5.36
C SER A 172 12.51 -28.02 4.90
N PRO A 173 12.13 -28.30 3.64
CA PRO A 173 12.20 -29.65 3.10
C PRO A 173 13.62 -30.23 3.21
N ALA A 174 13.74 -31.48 3.64
CA ALA A 174 15.02 -32.17 3.70
C ALA A 174 15.38 -32.76 2.32
N GLY A 175 16.60 -32.47 1.84
CA GLY A 175 17.18 -33.06 0.62
C GLY A 175 17.15 -32.15 -0.60
N ASP A 176 17.66 -32.66 -1.73
CA ASP A 176 17.75 -31.89 -2.98
C ASP A 176 16.37 -31.63 -3.56
N ILE A 177 16.06 -30.36 -3.80
CA ILE A 177 14.79 -29.94 -4.38
C ILE A 177 14.89 -30.04 -5.91
N ASN A 178 13.98 -30.81 -6.49
CA ASN A 178 13.92 -31.01 -7.93
C ASN A 178 13.52 -29.71 -8.67
N ASN A 179 14.28 -29.33 -9.71
CA ASN A 179 13.97 -28.20 -10.58
C ASN A 179 12.53 -28.21 -11.13
N GLN A 180 11.96 -29.38 -11.44
CA GLN A 180 10.57 -29.46 -11.90
C GLN A 180 9.57 -29.03 -10.83
N VAL A 181 9.87 -29.30 -9.55
CA VAL A 181 9.03 -28.86 -8.42
C VAL A 181 9.10 -27.34 -8.28
N LEU A 182 10.31 -26.76 -8.36
CA LEU A 182 10.51 -25.31 -8.32
C LEU A 182 9.78 -24.60 -9.46
N LEU A 183 9.90 -25.12 -10.68
CA LEU A 183 9.20 -24.57 -11.85
C LEU A 183 7.68 -24.72 -11.73
N SER A 184 7.17 -25.85 -11.23
CA SER A 184 5.75 -26.02 -11.00
C SER A 184 5.21 -25.04 -9.96
N LYS A 185 5.97 -24.76 -8.89
CA LYS A 185 5.59 -23.77 -7.88
C LYS A 185 5.67 -22.35 -8.42
N LEU A 186 6.66 -22.04 -9.25
CA LEU A 186 6.75 -20.75 -9.94
C LEU A 186 5.50 -20.50 -10.80
N ASP A 187 5.06 -21.52 -11.56
CA ASP A 187 3.86 -21.45 -12.39
C ASP A 187 2.58 -21.26 -11.58
N GLN A 188 2.49 -22.00 -10.48
CA GLN A 188 1.38 -21.91 -9.55
C GLN A 188 1.31 -20.51 -8.94
N LEU A 189 2.43 -20.00 -8.41
CA LEU A 189 2.52 -18.66 -7.82
C LEU A 189 2.12 -17.57 -8.81
N GLU A 190 2.62 -17.65 -10.05
CA GLU A 190 2.26 -16.73 -11.13
C GLU A 190 0.73 -16.73 -11.37
N GLY A 191 0.12 -17.92 -11.47
CA GLY A 191 -1.32 -18.05 -11.67
C GLY A 191 -2.16 -17.50 -10.51
N GLU A 192 -1.74 -17.77 -9.28
CA GLU A 192 -2.44 -17.33 -8.06
C GLU A 192 -2.37 -15.81 -7.89
N ILE A 193 -1.20 -15.19 -8.14
CA ILE A 193 -1.04 -13.73 -8.10
C ILE A 193 -1.96 -13.05 -9.11
N ILE A 194 -1.95 -13.52 -10.37
CA ILE A 194 -2.82 -12.97 -11.43
C ILE A 194 -4.28 -13.09 -11.00
N GLN A 195 -4.69 -14.25 -10.49
CA GLN A 195 -6.06 -14.47 -10.06
C GLN A 195 -6.48 -13.52 -8.94
N VAL A 196 -5.66 -13.34 -7.91
CA VAL A 196 -5.96 -12.42 -6.79
C VAL A 196 -6.07 -10.98 -7.28
N LEU A 197 -5.11 -10.52 -8.09
CA LEU A 197 -5.08 -9.14 -8.57
C LEU A 197 -6.24 -8.83 -9.55
N GLU A 198 -6.62 -9.77 -10.42
CA GLU A 198 -7.80 -9.62 -11.29
C GLU A 198 -9.10 -9.61 -10.48
N GLN A 199 -9.21 -10.45 -9.44
CA GLN A 199 -10.36 -10.48 -8.53
C GLN A 199 -10.47 -9.18 -7.70
N HIS A 200 -9.34 -8.60 -7.30
CA HIS A 200 -9.30 -7.33 -6.57
C HIS A 200 -9.63 -6.13 -7.46
N SER A 201 -8.92 -5.97 -8.58
CA SER A 201 -9.04 -4.80 -9.47
C SER A 201 -10.30 -4.79 -10.36
N GLN A 202 -11.01 -5.92 -10.45
CA GLN A 202 -12.15 -6.13 -11.36
C GLN A 202 -11.83 -5.84 -12.83
N LYS A 203 -10.55 -5.88 -13.21
CA LYS A 203 -10.04 -5.68 -14.56
C LYS A 203 -8.98 -6.72 -14.85
N LYS A 204 -8.72 -6.97 -16.15
CA LYS A 204 -7.52 -7.68 -16.55
C LYS A 204 -6.32 -6.83 -16.13
N VAL A 205 -5.53 -7.35 -15.20
CA VAL A 205 -4.37 -6.63 -14.68
C VAL A 205 -3.22 -6.81 -15.66
N SER A 206 -2.78 -5.70 -16.26
CA SER A 206 -1.43 -5.62 -16.80
C SER A 206 -0.50 -5.35 -15.63
N ILE A 207 0.12 -6.39 -15.07
CA ILE A 207 1.10 -6.24 -14.00
C ILE A 207 2.32 -5.51 -14.61
N GLU A 208 2.54 -4.26 -14.17
CA GLU A 208 3.68 -3.43 -14.57
C GLU A 208 4.90 -3.89 -13.78
N THR A 209 5.73 -4.71 -14.42
CA THR A 209 6.99 -5.14 -13.82
C THR A 209 8.10 -4.17 -14.21
N GLY A 210 9.18 -4.12 -13.42
CA GLY A 210 10.40 -3.36 -13.74
C GLY A 210 11.00 -3.66 -15.13
N ALA A 211 10.51 -4.71 -15.81
CA ALA A 211 11.04 -5.19 -17.09
C ALA A 211 9.98 -5.38 -18.21
N GLY A 212 8.70 -5.07 -18.00
CA GLY A 212 7.64 -5.19 -19.02
C GLY A 212 6.27 -5.71 -18.52
N THR A 213 5.40 -6.10 -19.44
CA THR A 213 4.07 -6.67 -19.15
C THR A 213 4.12 -8.20 -19.13
N LEU A 214 3.26 -8.86 -18.35
CA LEU A 214 3.10 -10.33 -18.37
C LEU A 214 2.90 -10.87 -19.80
N HIS A 215 3.95 -11.41 -20.40
CA HIS A 215 3.83 -12.28 -21.54
C HIS A 215 3.82 -13.74 -21.04
N LYS A 216 2.73 -14.43 -21.38
CA LYS A 216 2.46 -15.83 -20.99
C LYS A 216 3.48 -16.84 -21.55
N GLU A 217 4.41 -16.40 -22.40
CA GLU A 217 5.37 -17.22 -23.16
C GLU A 217 6.84 -16.87 -22.84
N SER A 218 7.13 -16.48 -21.59
CA SER A 218 8.51 -16.26 -21.14
C SER A 218 9.24 -17.59 -20.92
N LYS A 219 10.55 -17.63 -21.22
CA LYS A 219 11.40 -18.78 -20.91
C LYS A 219 11.41 -19.02 -19.39
N ARG A 220 11.42 -20.28 -18.96
CA ARG A 220 11.48 -20.66 -17.55
C ARG A 220 12.81 -21.30 -17.22
N ASN A 221 13.43 -20.90 -16.10
CA ASN A 221 14.73 -21.41 -15.69
C ASN A 221 14.85 -21.59 -14.18
N VAL A 222 15.81 -22.41 -13.75
CA VAL A 222 16.22 -22.53 -12.35
C VAL A 222 17.71 -22.27 -12.30
N TYR A 223 18.12 -21.27 -11.54
CA TYR A 223 19.52 -20.95 -11.33
C TYR A 223 19.97 -21.50 -9.98
N HIS A 224 20.95 -22.39 -10.06
CA HIS A 224 21.67 -22.96 -8.92
C HIS A 224 22.87 -22.06 -8.59
N HIS A 225 23.37 -22.11 -7.35
CA HIS A 225 24.49 -21.27 -6.91
C HIS A 225 25.72 -21.34 -7.84
N GLU A 226 26.04 -22.53 -8.37
CA GLU A 226 27.18 -22.74 -9.27
C GLU A 226 27.01 -22.13 -10.68
N ASN A 227 25.77 -21.93 -11.10
CA ASN A 227 25.39 -21.35 -12.40
C ASN A 227 24.31 -20.31 -12.18
N GLY A 228 24.63 -19.28 -11.40
CA GLY A 228 23.71 -18.18 -11.08
C GLY A 228 23.32 -17.35 -12.31
N PRO A 229 22.25 -16.55 -12.21
CA PRO A 229 21.94 -15.55 -13.24
C PRO A 229 23.07 -14.51 -13.32
N THR A 230 23.24 -13.87 -14.48
CA THR A 230 24.17 -12.75 -14.63
C THR A 230 23.74 -11.55 -13.79
N GLU A 231 24.66 -10.63 -13.49
CA GLU A 231 24.33 -9.38 -12.79
C GLU A 231 23.26 -8.56 -13.53
N GLU A 232 23.32 -8.53 -14.87
CA GLU A 232 22.31 -7.87 -15.72
C GLU A 232 20.93 -8.54 -15.57
N GLN A 233 20.88 -9.88 -15.58
CA GLN A 233 19.62 -10.61 -15.36
C GLN A 233 19.04 -10.35 -13.96
N LEU A 234 19.89 -10.20 -12.93
CA LEU A 234 19.45 -9.87 -11.59
C LEU A 234 18.94 -8.43 -11.50
N TYR A 235 19.67 -7.48 -12.09
CA TYR A 235 19.33 -6.06 -12.08
C TYR A 235 18.01 -5.79 -12.83
N ASP A 236 17.80 -6.46 -13.96
CA ASP A 236 16.58 -6.35 -14.76
C ASP A 236 15.45 -7.26 -14.25
N SER A 237 15.60 -7.83 -13.05
CA SER A 237 14.58 -8.69 -12.44
C SER A 237 14.01 -8.12 -11.16
N ILE A 238 12.75 -8.43 -10.90
CA ILE A 238 12.07 -8.15 -9.63
C ILE A 238 11.55 -9.43 -8.99
N ASN A 239 11.30 -9.42 -7.69
CA ASN A 239 10.59 -10.53 -7.03
C ASN A 239 9.18 -10.67 -7.64
N LEU A 240 8.78 -11.91 -7.92
CA LEU A 240 7.48 -12.20 -8.52
C LEU A 240 6.29 -11.68 -7.68
N GLN A 241 6.43 -11.59 -6.36
CA GLN A 241 5.39 -11.12 -5.43
C GLN A 241 5.30 -9.59 -5.34
N HIS A 242 6.22 -8.84 -5.96
CA HIS A 242 6.37 -7.40 -5.74
C HIS A 242 5.06 -6.60 -5.84
N ASP A 243 4.29 -6.78 -6.92
CA ASP A 243 3.03 -6.05 -7.09
C ASP A 243 1.94 -6.54 -6.13
N LEU A 244 1.92 -7.83 -5.78
CA LEU A 244 1.00 -8.34 -4.77
C LEU A 244 1.31 -7.73 -3.40
N ASP A 245 2.58 -7.66 -3.01
CA ASP A 245 3.02 -7.03 -1.75
C ASP A 245 2.64 -5.56 -1.69
N ARG A 246 2.78 -4.84 -2.80
CA ARG A 246 2.35 -3.43 -2.90
C ARG A 246 0.84 -3.26 -2.73
N GLU A 247 0.06 -4.20 -3.24
CA GLU A 247 -1.40 -4.16 -3.18
C GLU A 247 -2.00 -4.80 -1.93
N LEU A 248 -1.24 -5.56 -1.14
CA LEU A 248 -1.72 -6.29 0.06
C LEU A 248 -2.56 -5.40 0.98
N ARG A 249 -2.03 -4.22 1.32
CA ARG A 249 -2.74 -3.23 2.15
C ARG A 249 -4.06 -2.79 1.51
N ASN A 250 -4.07 -2.53 0.21
CA ASN A 250 -5.27 -2.09 -0.51
C ASN A 250 -6.32 -3.20 -0.57
N ILE A 251 -5.89 -4.45 -0.75
CA ILE A 251 -6.74 -5.63 -0.70
C ILE A 251 -7.40 -5.75 0.69
N ILE A 252 -6.62 -5.65 1.76
CA ILE A 252 -7.12 -5.70 3.15
C ILE A 252 -8.14 -4.60 3.39
N TYR A 253 -7.81 -3.37 2.99
CA TYR A 253 -8.72 -2.23 3.11
C TYR A 253 -10.02 -2.42 2.34
N ASP A 254 -9.96 -2.90 1.10
CA ASP A 254 -11.15 -3.05 0.26
C ASP A 254 -12.10 -4.16 0.76
N ARG A 255 -11.57 -5.17 1.45
CA ARG A 255 -12.36 -6.29 1.99
C ARG A 255 -12.88 -6.02 3.40
N LEU A 256 -12.03 -5.52 4.28
CA LEU A 256 -12.30 -5.40 5.72
C LEU A 256 -12.50 -3.93 6.16
N GLY A 257 -12.31 -2.98 5.25
CA GLY A 257 -12.39 -1.57 5.55
C GLY A 257 -11.30 -1.11 6.51
N TYR A 258 -11.66 -0.10 7.29
CA TYR A 258 -10.72 0.57 8.18
C TYR A 258 -10.24 -0.29 9.34
N ASP A 259 -11.07 -1.20 9.84
CA ASP A 259 -10.70 -2.05 10.96
C ASP A 259 -9.59 -3.03 10.55
N GLY A 260 -9.70 -3.68 9.39
CA GLY A 260 -8.68 -4.61 8.90
C GLY A 260 -7.34 -3.93 8.55
N GLU A 261 -7.36 -2.73 7.97
CA GLU A 261 -6.11 -1.99 7.73
C GLU A 261 -5.47 -1.50 9.03
N ASP A 262 -6.26 -1.12 10.05
CA ASP A 262 -5.72 -0.77 11.36
C ASP A 262 -5.06 -2.02 12.00
N GLU A 263 -5.69 -3.20 11.91
CA GLU A 263 -5.11 -4.48 12.36
C GLU A 263 -3.82 -4.85 11.61
N TYR A 264 -3.78 -4.64 10.29
CA TYR A 264 -2.58 -4.86 9.48
C TYR A 264 -1.39 -4.08 10.03
N PHE A 265 -1.54 -2.77 10.27
CA PHE A 265 -0.45 -1.94 10.80
C PHE A 265 -0.06 -2.31 12.23
N PHE A 266 -1.06 -2.67 13.05
CA PHE A 266 -0.79 -3.12 14.40
C PHE A 266 0.07 -4.40 14.34
N LEU A 267 -0.33 -5.41 13.59
CA LEU A 267 0.33 -6.71 13.59
C LEU A 267 1.73 -6.74 12.94
N GLN A 268 2.12 -5.75 12.14
CA GLN A 268 3.43 -5.72 11.47
C GLN A 268 4.60 -5.83 12.46
N ALA A 269 4.70 -4.91 13.42
CA ALA A 269 5.87 -4.87 14.32
C ALA A 269 6.02 -6.13 15.21
N PRO A 270 4.94 -6.68 15.81
CA PRO A 270 5.04 -7.99 16.46
C PRO A 270 5.52 -9.09 15.51
N LEU A 271 5.04 -9.16 14.27
CA LEU A 271 5.44 -10.22 13.34
C LEU A 271 6.88 -10.05 12.83
N GLU A 272 7.36 -8.82 12.70
CA GLU A 272 8.77 -8.51 12.39
C GLU A 272 9.71 -9.01 13.50
N GLU A 273 9.31 -8.94 14.78
CA GLU A 273 10.06 -9.53 15.89
C GLU A 273 10.03 -11.07 15.90
N LEU A 274 9.04 -11.70 15.26
CA LEU A 274 8.97 -13.16 15.15
C LEU A 274 9.92 -13.71 14.09
N THR A 275 10.07 -13.01 12.96
CA THR A 275 10.85 -13.47 11.81
C THR A 275 11.25 -12.30 10.91
N GLU A 276 12.47 -12.35 10.36
CA GLU A 276 12.94 -11.38 9.35
C GLU A 276 12.44 -11.71 7.93
N ASN A 277 11.75 -12.83 7.75
CA ASN A 277 11.26 -13.27 6.44
C ASN A 277 9.97 -12.50 6.05
N GLU A 278 10.11 -11.47 5.23
CA GLU A 278 9.00 -10.65 4.72
C GLU A 278 7.90 -11.48 4.05
N THR A 279 8.24 -12.53 3.29
CA THR A 279 7.25 -13.43 2.67
C THR A 279 6.42 -14.16 3.72
N ALA A 280 7.04 -14.58 4.83
CA ALA A 280 6.34 -15.21 5.93
C ALA A 280 5.43 -14.22 6.67
N ILE A 281 5.89 -12.98 6.90
CA ILE A 281 5.08 -11.92 7.51
C ILE A 281 3.85 -11.63 6.64
N ASN A 282 4.04 -11.41 5.34
CA ASN A 282 2.95 -11.13 4.41
C ASN A 282 1.99 -12.32 4.30
N TRP A 283 2.48 -13.56 4.38
CA TRP A 283 1.63 -14.74 4.46
C TRP A 283 0.79 -14.78 5.74
N MET A 284 1.36 -14.44 6.90
CA MET A 284 0.59 -14.35 8.15
C MET A 284 -0.47 -13.25 8.07
N LEU A 285 -0.10 -12.07 7.55
CA LEU A 285 -1.02 -10.93 7.35
C LEU A 285 -2.09 -11.21 6.29
N TRP A 286 -1.81 -12.03 5.28
CA TRP A 286 -2.82 -12.52 4.33
C TRP A 286 -3.94 -13.30 5.02
N GLY A 287 -3.69 -13.84 6.22
CA GLY A 287 -4.69 -14.44 7.08
C GLY A 287 -5.90 -13.53 7.33
N LEU A 288 -5.70 -12.20 7.36
CA LEU A 288 -6.78 -11.22 7.50
C LEU A 288 -7.84 -11.36 6.41
N VAL A 289 -7.44 -11.63 5.17
CA VAL A 289 -8.34 -11.64 4.00
C VAL A 289 -8.45 -12.98 3.30
N SER A 290 -7.80 -14.01 3.81
CA SER A 290 -7.66 -15.30 3.10
C SER A 290 -8.98 -15.97 2.75
N ASP A 291 -10.03 -15.78 3.54
CA ASP A 291 -11.38 -16.31 3.31
C ASP A 291 -12.14 -15.61 2.15
N HIS A 292 -11.65 -14.45 1.69
CA HIS A 292 -12.19 -13.73 0.54
C HIS A 292 -11.65 -14.23 -0.80
N PHE A 293 -10.65 -15.11 -0.82
CA PHE A 293 -9.98 -15.60 -2.03
C PHE A 293 -10.00 -17.13 -2.10
N ALA A 294 -10.09 -17.65 -3.32
CA ALA A 294 -10.07 -19.11 -3.55
C ALA A 294 -8.65 -19.70 -3.59
N VAL A 295 -7.64 -18.83 -3.64
CA VAL A 295 -6.22 -19.18 -3.75
C VAL A 295 -5.41 -18.39 -2.73
N ASP A 296 -4.27 -18.94 -2.33
CA ASP A 296 -3.34 -18.30 -1.41
C ASP A 296 -1.94 -18.19 -2.06
N PRO A 297 -1.68 -17.10 -2.81
CA PRO A 297 -0.38 -16.91 -3.45
C PRO A 297 0.76 -16.84 -2.43
N TYR A 298 0.48 -16.36 -1.21
CA TYR A 298 1.48 -16.27 -0.15
C TYR A 298 1.87 -17.63 0.42
N GLN A 299 1.00 -18.63 0.36
CA GLN A 299 1.36 -20.01 0.73
C GLN A 299 2.39 -20.56 -0.26
N THR A 300 2.14 -20.44 -1.56
CA THR A 300 3.08 -20.93 -2.60
C THR A 300 4.41 -20.17 -2.55
N ALA A 301 4.35 -18.86 -2.29
CA ALA A 301 5.51 -18.02 -2.02
C ALA A 301 6.33 -18.51 -0.80
N LEU A 302 5.67 -18.78 0.32
CA LEU A 302 6.31 -19.29 1.53
C LEU A 302 6.94 -20.66 1.30
N ASP A 303 6.26 -21.55 0.57
CA ASP A 303 6.83 -22.85 0.21
C ASP A 303 8.13 -22.72 -0.59
N LEU A 304 8.20 -21.78 -1.53
CA LEU A 304 9.44 -21.47 -2.27
C LEU A 304 10.50 -20.87 -1.35
N SER A 305 10.12 -19.97 -0.44
CA SER A 305 11.04 -19.40 0.55
C SER A 305 11.65 -20.47 1.47
N LEU A 306 10.84 -21.42 1.96
CA LEU A 306 11.30 -22.56 2.78
C LEU A 306 12.22 -23.52 2.00
N MET A 307 12.14 -23.50 0.67
CA MET A 307 13.01 -24.21 -0.27
C MET A 307 14.29 -23.44 -0.60
N ASN A 308 14.58 -22.32 0.09
CA ASN A 308 15.65 -21.37 -0.24
C ASN A 308 15.60 -20.92 -1.71
N ALA A 309 14.38 -20.76 -2.25
CA ALA A 309 14.13 -20.47 -3.64
C ALA A 309 13.42 -19.12 -3.77
N GLU A 310 14.04 -18.19 -4.49
CA GLU A 310 13.50 -16.86 -4.74
C GLU A 310 12.91 -16.79 -6.16
N PRO A 311 11.59 -16.61 -6.31
CA PRO A 311 10.96 -16.46 -7.62
C PRO A 311 11.17 -15.06 -8.17
N ARG A 312 11.72 -14.97 -9.37
CA ARG A 312 12.04 -13.70 -10.03
C ARG A 312 11.46 -13.57 -11.42
N TRP A 313 11.20 -12.31 -11.76
CA TRP A 313 10.65 -11.84 -13.01
C TRP A 313 11.69 -11.01 -13.76
N GLY A 314 12.27 -11.53 -14.84
CA GLY A 314 13.09 -10.75 -15.78
C GLY A 314 12.33 -10.36 -17.05
N GLN A 315 12.97 -9.56 -17.92
CA GLN A 315 12.36 -9.09 -19.18
C GLN A 315 11.91 -10.22 -20.12
N ASN A 316 12.76 -11.25 -20.27
CA ASN A 316 12.55 -12.33 -21.23
C ASN A 316 12.43 -13.72 -20.58
N GLU A 317 12.54 -13.80 -19.25
CA GLU A 317 12.52 -15.05 -18.51
C GLU A 317 11.88 -14.93 -17.13
N ARG A 318 11.28 -16.03 -16.69
CA ARG A 318 10.90 -16.31 -15.31
C ARG A 318 11.89 -17.30 -14.75
N PHE A 319 12.37 -17.05 -13.55
CA PHE A 319 13.29 -18.00 -12.95
C PHE A 319 13.16 -18.08 -11.45
N VAL A 320 13.62 -19.19 -10.92
CA VAL A 320 13.86 -19.36 -9.48
C VAL A 320 15.36 -19.31 -9.26
N MET A 321 15.80 -18.50 -8.29
CA MET A 321 17.19 -18.47 -7.83
C MET A 321 17.28 -19.19 -6.49
N ILE A 322 18.17 -20.17 -6.38
CA ILE A 322 18.43 -20.85 -5.11
C ILE A 322 19.43 -20.02 -4.30
N THR A 323 19.02 -19.54 -3.13
CA THR A 323 19.73 -18.53 -2.32
C THR A 323 20.65 -19.12 -1.26
N ALA A 324 20.46 -20.38 -0.85
CA ALA A 324 21.31 -21.10 0.11
C ALA A 324 21.13 -22.63 0.04
N GLN A 325 22.21 -23.38 0.30
CA GLN A 325 22.17 -24.78 0.75
C GLN A 325 22.77 -24.88 2.15
#